data_AF-A0A5J4V7D1-F1
#
_entry.id   AF-A0A5J4V7D1-F1
#
_cell.length_a   1.000
_cell.length_b   1.000
_cell.length_c   1.000
_cell.angle_alpha   90.00
_cell.angle_beta   90.00
_cell.angle_gamma   90.00
#
_symmetry.space_group_name_H-M   'P 1'
#
loop_
_entity.id
_entity.type
_entity.pdbx_description
1 polymer ?
#
loop_
_entity_poly.entity_id
_entity_poly.type
_entity_poly.pdbx_seq_one_letter_code
_entity_poly.pdbx_strand_id
1 'polypeptide(L)'
;MVRNVNWEDEVRMDIADAADNVTDSLTRGDDMKSVLKTLELLINGAKYIFNKEEIVSENVINEIVKKYRAQKKVNKIQEKENEDVSDNEDMKSLVMNRIQKSIQQLFRG
;
A
#
# COMPACT_ATOMS: atom_id res chain seq x y z
N MET A 1 14.36 -12.26 -5.18
CA MET A 1 13.26 -11.94 -6.10
C MET A 1 11.98 -12.53 -5.53
N VAL A 2 11.06 -11.69 -5.08
CA VAL A 2 9.74 -12.12 -4.58
C VAL A 2 8.90 -12.48 -5.79
N ARG A 3 8.49 -13.75 -5.93
CA ARG A 3 7.62 -14.22 -7.01
C ARG A 3 6.17 -14.09 -6.53
N ASN A 4 5.49 -13.00 -6.89
CA ASN A 4 4.10 -12.75 -6.45
C ASN A 4 3.11 -12.56 -7.62
N VAL A 5 3.37 -13.12 -8.81
CA VAL A 5 2.57 -12.87 -10.03
C VAL A 5 2.30 -14.13 -10.87
N ASN A 6 2.60 -15.33 -10.38
CA ASN A 6 2.49 -16.54 -11.23
C ASN A 6 1.06 -16.83 -11.69
N TRP A 7 0.08 -16.67 -10.80
CA TRP A 7 -1.32 -16.96 -11.11
C TRP A 7 -1.99 -15.83 -11.91
N GLU A 8 -1.54 -14.57 -11.77
CA GLU A 8 -2.09 -13.45 -12.54
C GLU A 8 -1.68 -13.55 -14.00
N ASP A 9 -0.40 -13.84 -14.25
CA ASP A 9 0.14 -14.00 -15.61
C ASP A 9 -0.46 -15.23 -16.30
N GLU A 10 -0.58 -16.37 -15.60
CA GLU A 10 -1.20 -17.58 -16.14
C GLU A 10 -2.67 -17.35 -16.54
N VAL A 11 -3.49 -16.77 -15.66
CA VAL A 11 -4.93 -16.59 -15.97
C VAL A 11 -5.15 -15.46 -17.00
N ARG A 12 -4.28 -14.44 -17.04
CA ARG A 12 -4.33 -13.43 -18.12
C ARG A 12 -3.96 -14.03 -19.48
N MET A 13 -3.02 -14.97 -19.52
CA MET A 13 -2.68 -15.72 -20.74
C MET A 13 -3.88 -16.56 -21.21
N ASP A 14 -4.52 -17.30 -20.31
CA ASP A 14 -5.70 -18.11 -20.63
C ASP A 14 -6.87 -17.28 -21.20
N ILE A 15 -7.06 -16.06 -20.69
CA ILE A 15 -8.08 -15.13 -21.20
C ILE A 15 -7.70 -14.58 -22.58
N ALA A 16 -6.43 -14.24 -22.80
CA ALA A 16 -5.95 -13.80 -24.10
C ALA A 16 -6.16 -14.90 -25.16
N ASP A 17 -5.78 -16.13 -24.85
CA ASP A 17 -5.98 -17.29 -25.71
C ASP A 17 -7.48 -17.52 -25.99
N ALA A 18 -8.35 -17.38 -24.98
CA ALA A 18 -9.80 -17.50 -25.17
C ALA A 18 -10.36 -16.38 -26.07
N ALA A 19 -9.85 -15.14 -25.95
CA ALA A 19 -10.27 -14.02 -26.78
C ALA A 19 -9.83 -14.17 -28.25
N ASP A 20 -8.60 -14.63 -28.46
CA ASP A 20 -8.07 -14.93 -29.79
C ASP A 20 -8.88 -16.06 -30.43
N ASN A 21 -9.19 -17.11 -29.67
CA ASN A 21 -10.03 -18.21 -30.15
C ASN A 21 -11.45 -17.76 -30.56
N VAL A 22 -12.06 -16.80 -29.85
CA VAL A 22 -13.36 -16.22 -30.26
C VAL A 22 -13.22 -15.45 -31.57
N THR A 23 -12.18 -14.63 -31.69
CA THR A 23 -11.89 -13.82 -32.88
C THR A 23 -11.64 -14.68 -34.11
N ASP A 24 -10.82 -15.71 -33.96
CA ASP A 24 -10.51 -16.67 -35.02
C ASP A 24 -11.74 -17.47 -35.42
N SER A 25 -12.54 -17.93 -34.44
CA SER A 25 -13.76 -18.69 -34.72
C SER A 25 -14.79 -17.86 -35.49
N LEU A 26 -14.95 -16.59 -35.13
CA LEU A 26 -15.81 -15.65 -35.86
C LEU A 26 -15.29 -15.39 -37.28
N THR A 27 -13.97 -15.25 -37.44
CA THR A 27 -13.33 -14.98 -38.74
C THR A 27 -13.41 -16.18 -39.68
N ARG A 28 -13.29 -17.40 -39.15
CA ARG A 28 -13.44 -18.64 -39.92
C ARG A 28 -14.89 -18.99 -40.24
N GLY A 29 -15.85 -18.35 -39.56
CA GLY A 29 -17.27 -18.68 -39.69
C GLY A 29 -17.64 -20.00 -39.02
N ASP A 30 -16.99 -20.32 -37.89
CA ASP A 30 -17.27 -21.52 -37.10
C ASP A 30 -18.72 -21.48 -36.55
N ASP A 31 -19.25 -22.66 -36.20
CA ASP A 31 -20.61 -22.80 -35.69
C ASP A 31 -20.88 -21.88 -34.48
N MET A 32 -21.98 -21.10 -34.55
CA MET A 32 -22.29 -20.07 -33.56
C MET A 32 -22.47 -20.64 -32.15
N LYS A 33 -22.94 -21.89 -32.00
CA LYS A 33 -23.06 -22.53 -30.69
C LYS A 33 -21.69 -22.78 -30.06
N SER A 34 -20.69 -23.13 -30.88
CA SER A 34 -19.30 -23.26 -30.44
C SER A 34 -18.72 -21.90 -30.04
N VAL A 35 -18.93 -20.88 -30.87
CA VAL A 35 -18.47 -19.50 -30.60
C VAL A 35 -19.05 -18.97 -29.29
N LEU A 36 -20.35 -19.16 -29.05
CA LEU A 36 -21.03 -18.75 -27.82
C LEU A 36 -20.44 -19.44 -26.59
N LYS A 37 -20.11 -20.73 -26.68
CA LYS A 37 -19.48 -21.47 -25.58
C LYS A 37 -18.10 -20.90 -25.24
N THR A 38 -17.30 -20.55 -26.24
CA THR A 38 -15.99 -19.92 -26.01
C THR A 38 -16.13 -18.52 -25.41
N LEU A 39 -17.14 -17.76 -25.84
CA LEU A 39 -17.51 -16.46 -25.25
C LEU A 39 -17.93 -16.56 -23.78
N GLU A 40 -18.72 -17.58 -23.41
CA GLU A 40 -19.10 -17.82 -22.02
C GLU A 40 -17.88 -18.14 -21.14
N LEU A 41 -16.94 -18.94 -21.64
CA LEU A 41 -15.69 -19.22 -20.94
C LEU A 41 -14.86 -17.95 -20.72
N LEU A 42 -14.75 -17.11 -21.74
CA LEU A 42 -14.05 -15.82 -21.66
C LEU A 42 -14.69 -14.91 -20.60
N ILE A 43 -16.02 -14.77 -20.63
CA ILE A 43 -16.78 -13.95 -19.66
C ILE A 43 -16.57 -14.46 -18.23
N ASN A 44 -16.62 -15.77 -18.02
CA ASN A 44 -16.45 -16.36 -16.70
C ASN A 44 -15.01 -16.24 -16.20
N GLY A 45 -14.01 -16.42 -17.06
CA GLY A 45 -12.60 -16.19 -16.75
C GLY A 45 -12.34 -14.74 -16.34
N ALA A 46 -12.86 -13.77 -17.10
CA ALA A 46 -12.72 -12.35 -16.78
C ALA A 46 -13.35 -11.98 -15.42
N LYS A 47 -14.57 -12.47 -15.13
CA LYS A 47 -15.21 -12.28 -13.84
C LYS A 47 -14.40 -12.85 -12.67
N TYR A 48 -13.80 -14.03 -12.86
CA TYR A 48 -12.96 -14.66 -11.85
C TYR A 48 -11.74 -13.82 -11.52
N ILE A 49 -11.03 -13.30 -12.53
CA ILE A 49 -9.86 -12.43 -12.31
C ILE A 49 -10.26 -11.17 -11.55
N PHE A 50 -11.30 -10.46 -11.99
CA PHE A 50 -11.67 -9.19 -11.34
C PHE A 50 -12.00 -9.38 -9.86
N ASN A 51 -12.73 -10.44 -9.51
CA ASN A 51 -13.02 -10.75 -8.11
C ASN A 51 -11.76 -11.09 -7.32
N LYS A 52 -10.83 -11.85 -7.91
CA LYS A 52 -9.56 -12.22 -7.26
C LYS A 52 -8.67 -11.00 -7.04
N GLU A 53 -8.50 -10.16 -8.06
CA GLU A 53 -7.73 -8.92 -7.97
C GLU A 53 -8.33 -7.95 -6.96
N GLU A 54 -9.66 -7.86 -6.87
CA GLU A 54 -10.35 -7.06 -5.85
C GLU A 54 -9.99 -7.53 -4.43
N ILE A 55 -10.12 -8.83 -4.15
CA ILE A 55 -9.78 -9.41 -2.84
C ILE A 55 -8.30 -9.21 -2.50
N VAL A 56 -7.40 -9.42 -3.46
CA VAL A 56 -5.96 -9.21 -3.25
C VAL A 56 -5.67 -7.74 -2.95
N SER A 57 -6.28 -6.82 -3.70
CA SER A 57 -6.13 -5.38 -3.49
C SER A 57 -6.64 -4.94 -2.13
N GLU A 58 -7.83 -5.43 -1.72
CA GLU A 58 -8.41 -5.15 -0.41
C GLU A 58 -7.49 -5.66 0.72
N ASN A 59 -6.92 -6.86 0.59
CA ASN A 59 -5.97 -7.40 1.56
C ASN A 59 -4.71 -6.55 1.67
N VAL A 60 -4.15 -6.09 0.55
CA VAL A 60 -2.99 -5.19 0.53
C VAL A 60 -3.31 -3.86 1.22
N ILE A 61 -4.46 -3.26 0.92
CA ILE A 61 -4.91 -2.02 1.56
C ILE A 61 -5.06 -2.24 3.07
N ASN A 62 -5.69 -3.33 3.49
CA ASN A 62 -5.88 -3.65 4.90
C ASN A 62 -4.54 -3.83 5.63
N GLU A 63 -3.56 -4.48 5.01
CA GLU A 63 -2.21 -4.62 5.57
C GLU A 63 -1.49 -3.27 5.70
N ILE A 64 -1.60 -2.39 4.70
CA ILE A 64 -1.08 -1.02 4.76
C ILE A 64 -1.76 -0.26 5.91
N VAL A 65 -3.09 -0.25 5.97
CA VAL A 65 -3.86 0.44 7.01
C VAL A 65 -3.50 -0.07 8.40
N LYS A 66 -3.34 -1.38 8.60
CA LYS A 66 -2.88 -1.95 9.89
C LYS A 66 -1.50 -1.42 10.28
N LYS A 67 -0.54 -1.45 9.36
CA LYS A 67 0.82 -0.95 9.61
C LYS A 67 0.83 0.53 10.01
N TYR A 68 0.12 1.38 9.26
CA TYR A 68 0.06 2.82 9.55
C TYR A 68 -0.78 3.15 10.80
N ARG A 69 -1.87 2.42 11.08
CA ARG A 69 -2.62 2.57 12.35
C ARG A 69 -1.80 2.16 13.56
N ALA A 70 -1.02 1.08 13.45
CA ALA A 70 -0.11 0.64 14.52
C ALA A 70 0.98 1.70 14.77
N GLN A 71 1.57 2.26 13.70
CA GLN A 71 2.55 3.34 13.80
C GLN A 71 1.97 4.61 14.44
N LYS A 72 0.72 4.99 14.13
CA LYS A 72 0.06 6.13 14.79
C LYS A 72 -0.13 5.92 16.30
N LYS A 73 -0.35 4.68 16.76
CA LYS A 73 -0.41 4.37 18.20
C LYS A 73 0.97 4.37 18.86
N VAL A 74 1.99 3.81 18.20
CA VAL A 74 3.37 3.81 18.72
C VAL A 74 3.94 5.22 18.80
N ASN A 75 3.75 6.04 17.77
CA ASN A 75 4.17 7.45 17.81
C ASN A 75 3.43 8.24 18.89
N LYS A 76 2.14 7.97 19.13
CA LYS A 76 1.36 8.62 20.19
C LYS A 76 1.76 8.16 21.61
N ILE A 77 2.31 6.95 21.76
CA ILE A 77 2.86 6.47 23.04
C ILE A 77 4.24 7.11 23.27
N GLN A 78 5.08 7.20 22.24
CA GLN A 78 6.39 7.88 22.33
C GLN A 78 6.27 9.39 22.55
N GLU A 79 5.27 10.06 21.95
CA GLU A 79 4.98 11.46 22.27
C GLU A 79 4.55 11.65 23.73
N LYS A 80 3.74 10.72 24.28
CA LYS A 80 3.32 10.78 25.68
C LYS A 80 4.43 10.42 26.69
N GLU A 81 5.28 9.45 26.39
CA GLU A 81 6.46 9.15 27.23
C GLU A 81 7.49 10.30 27.20
N ASN A 82 7.60 11.03 26.09
CA ASN A 82 8.46 12.22 26.03
C ASN A 82 7.82 13.48 26.66
N GLU A 83 6.50 13.55 26.78
CA GLU A 83 5.82 14.62 27.54
C GLU A 83 5.94 14.43 29.06
N ASP A 84 5.97 13.19 29.56
CA ASP A 84 6.08 12.89 31.01
C ASP A 84 7.52 12.96 31.58
N VAL A 85 8.53 13.28 30.76
CA VAL A 85 9.95 13.40 31.19
C VAL A 85 10.52 14.81 30.99
N SER A 86 9.68 15.83 30.78
CA SER A 86 10.18 17.18 30.59
C SER A 86 9.44 18.22 31.43
N ASP A 87 9.76 18.22 32.73
CA ASP A 87 9.92 19.46 33.50
C ASP A 87 11.01 20.33 32.80
N ASN A 88 10.65 20.94 31.67
CA ASN A 88 11.54 21.74 30.82
C ASN A 88 11.53 23.23 31.20
N GLU A 89 10.97 23.60 32.34
CA GLU A 89 11.05 24.99 32.81
C GLU A 89 12.44 25.32 33.40
N ASP A 90 13.17 24.32 33.92
CA ASP A 90 14.48 24.53 34.54
C ASP A 90 15.65 24.64 33.54
N MET A 91 15.56 23.97 32.38
CA MET A 91 16.66 24.02 31.40
C MET A 91 16.76 25.39 30.72
N LYS A 92 15.62 26.05 30.51
CA LYS A 92 15.55 27.39 29.90
C LYS A 92 16.12 28.45 30.84
N SER A 93 15.85 28.34 32.14
CA SER A 93 16.39 29.26 33.17
C SER A 93 17.90 29.12 33.32
N LEU A 94 18.42 27.89 33.30
CA LEU A 94 19.86 27.59 33.36
C LEU A 94 20.64 28.14 32.17
N VAL A 95 20.10 28.00 30.96
CA VAL A 95 20.71 28.51 29.73
C VAL A 95 20.69 30.04 29.71
N MET A 96 19.57 30.67 30.08
CA MET A 96 19.46 32.13 30.20
C MET A 96 20.47 32.70 31.22
N ASN A 97 20.57 32.09 32.40
CA ASN A 97 21.53 32.52 33.43
C ASN A 97 22.97 32.37 32.97
N ARG A 98 23.31 31.29 32.24
CA ARG A 98 24.66 31.09 31.72
C ARG A 98 25.01 32.13 30.65
N ILE A 99 24.08 32.45 29.75
CA ILE A 99 24.26 33.47 28.71
C ILE A 99 24.43 34.87 29.34
N GLN A 100 23.60 35.23 30.32
CA GLN A 100 23.72 36.52 31.01
C GLN A 100 25.06 36.67 31.73
N LYS A 101 25.55 35.60 32.38
CA LYS A 101 26.84 35.61 33.07
C LYS A 101 28.01 35.80 32.10
N SER A 102 27.96 35.15 30.94
CA SER A 102 28.97 35.30 29.88
C SER A 102 28.97 36.70 29.28
N ILE A 103 27.79 37.30 29.06
CA ILE A 103 27.67 38.68 28.56
C ILE A 103 28.24 39.68 29.59
N GLN A 104 27.93 39.54 30.88
CA GLN A 104 28.46 40.44 31.91
C GLN A 104 29.99 40.37 32.09
N GLN A 105 30.61 39.23 31.77
CA GLN A 105 32.07 39.09 31.82
C GLN A 105 32.76 39.74 30.62
N LEU A 106 32.10 39.80 29.46
CA LEU A 106 32.64 40.42 28.25
C LEU A 106 32.63 41.95 28.30
N PHE A 107 31.72 42.57 29.06
CA PHE A 107 31.59 44.03 29.17
C PHE A 107 32.25 44.63 30.44
N ARG A 108 33.04 43.84 31.17
CA ARG A 108 33.79 44.29 32.36
C ARG A 108 35.31 44.39 32.15
N GLY A 109 35.76 44.38 30.89
CA GLY A 109 37.14 44.66 30.48
C GLY A 109 37.31 46.09 30.02
#